data_AF-A0A1H9N808-F1
#
_entry.id   AF-A0A1H9N808-F1
#
_cell.length_a   1.000
_cell.length_b   1.000
_cell.length_c   1.000
_cell.angle_alpha   90.00
_cell.angle_beta   90.00
_cell.angle_gamma   90.00
#
_symmetry.space_group_name_H-M   'P 1'
#
loop_
_entity.id
_entity.type
_entity.pdbx_description
1 polymer ?
#
loop_
_entity_poly.entity_id
_entity_poly.type
_entity_poly.pdbx_seq_one_letter_code
_entity_poly.pdbx_strand_id
1 'polypeptide(L)' 'MKNDNDIKLNEDIIKIIVSRIYQRKEELKKESDKSNYSIGVIDGYSQTLDMIKNDLDSRGFDISDLNLSDEEIFN' A
#
# COMPACT_ATOMS: atom_id res chain seq x y z
N MET A 1 21.19 -20.09 15.44
CA MET A 1 19.75 -19.94 15.22
C MET A 1 19.55 -19.71 13.73
N LYS A 2 18.85 -20.62 13.03
CA LYS A 2 18.41 -20.33 11.66
C LYS A 2 17.19 -19.41 11.78
N ASN A 3 17.23 -18.26 11.11
CA ASN A 3 16.08 -17.38 11.03
C ASN A 3 15.09 -18.00 10.05
N ASP A 4 14.21 -18.87 10.55
CA ASP A 4 13.18 -19.55 9.77
C ASP A 4 11.96 -18.63 9.52
N ASN A 5 12.20 -17.41 9.03
CA ASN A 5 11.16 -16.51 8.53
C ASN A 5 11.69 -15.60 7.41
N ASP A 6 12.57 -16.11 6.56
CA ASP A 6 12.73 -15.55 5.22
C ASP A 6 11.41 -15.81 4.47
N ILE A 7 10.39 -15.00 4.75
CA ILE A 7 9.23 -14.88 3.89
C ILE A 7 9.83 -14.46 2.55
N LYS A 8 9.89 -15.40 1.61
CA LYS A 8 10.14 -15.08 0.21
C LYS A 8 8.95 -14.23 -0.23
N LEU A 9 9.09 -12.92 -0.05
CA LEU A 9 8.25 -11.92 -0.69
C LEU A 9 8.51 -12.09 -2.18
N ASN A 10 7.66 -12.86 -2.84
CA ASN A 10 7.54 -12.77 -4.29
C ASN A 10 6.67 -11.55 -4.61
N GLU A 11 6.80 -11.03 -5.82
CA GLU A 11 6.07 -9.85 -6.28
C GLU A 11 4.55 -10.01 -6.09
N ASP A 12 4.01 -11.22 -6.24
CA ASP A 12 2.58 -11.50 -6.06
C ASP A 12 2.09 -11.22 -4.64
N ILE A 13 2.87 -11.56 -3.61
CA ILE A 13 2.51 -11.26 -2.22
C ILE A 13 2.52 -9.75 -1.97
N ILE A 14 3.48 -9.04 -2.55
CA ILE A 14 3.57 -7.58 -2.47
C ILE A 14 2.34 -6.95 -3.15
N LYS A 15 1.98 -7.43 -4.35
CA LYS A 15 0.76 -7.02 -5.08
C LYS A 15 -0.48 -7.19 -4.23
N ILE A 16 -0.65 -8.35 -3.59
CA ILE A 16 -1.81 -8.64 -2.73
C ILE A 16 -1.87 -7.69 -1.54
N ILE A 17 -0.74 -7.45 -0.86
CA ILE A 17 -0.70 -6.56 0.31
C ILE A 17 -1.04 -5.12 -0.09
N VAL A 18 -0.38 -4.58 -1.12
CA VAL A 18 -0.63 -3.22 -1.62
C VAL A 18 -2.08 -3.05 -2.06
N SER A 19 -2.62 -4.02 -2.81
CA SER A 19 -4.02 -4.02 -3.25
C SER A 19 -4.99 -3.95 -2.07
N ARG A 20 -4.74 -4.73 -1.01
CA ARG A 20 -5.62 -4.76 0.18
C ARG A 20 -5.57 -3.45 0.97
N ILE A 21 -4.40 -2.84 1.11
CA ILE A 21 -4.23 -1.54 1.77
C ILE A 21 -5.00 -0.46 0.99
N TYR A 22 -4.83 -0.44 -0.33
CA TYR A 22 -5.55 0.50 -1.20
C TYR A 22 -7.07 0.31 -1.16
N GLN A 23 -7.55 -0.93 -1.29
CA GLN A 23 -8.99 -1.22 -1.18
C GLN A 23 -9.56 -0.72 0.16
N ARG A 24 -8.83 -0.94 1.25
CA ARG A 24 -9.28 -0.47 2.57
C ARG A 24 -9.32 1.05 2.67
N LYS A 25 -8.34 1.76 2.08
CA LYS A 25 -8.35 3.23 1.95
C LYS A 25 -9.62 3.70 1.22
N GLU A 26 -9.97 3.07 0.10
CA GLU A 26 -11.14 3.43 -0.70
C GLU A 26 -12.48 3.11 -0.02
N GLU A 27 -12.57 2.00 0.70
CA GLU A 27 -13.72 1.69 1.57
C GLU A 27 -13.91 2.77 2.64
N LEU A 28 -12.82 3.16 3.32
CA LEU A 28 -12.85 4.19 4.35
C LEU A 28 -13.21 5.57 3.79
N LYS A 29 -12.77 5.92 2.58
CA LYS A 29 -13.22 7.14 1.89
C LYS A 29 -14.73 7.15 1.67
N LYS A 30 -15.33 6.00 1.32
CA LYS A 30 -16.78 5.87 1.10
C LYS A 30 -17.57 5.91 2.41
N GLU A 31 -17.02 5.34 3.47
CA GLU A 31 -17.63 5.27 4.81
C GLU A 31 -17.34 6.50 5.68
N SER A 32 -16.48 7.41 5.22
CA SER A 32 -16.03 8.57 6.01
C SER A 32 -17.17 9.53 6.32
N ASP A 33 -17.28 9.86 7.60
CA ASP A 33 -18.14 10.92 8.14
C ASP A 33 -17.56 12.33 7.96
N LYS A 34 -16.46 12.48 7.21
CA LYS A 34 -15.67 13.70 7.05
C LYS A 34 -15.14 14.30 8.37
N SER A 35 -15.10 13.52 9.45
CA SER A 35 -14.44 13.94 10.68
C SER A 35 -12.93 14.05 10.49
N ASN A 36 -12.27 14.88 11.31
CA ASN A 36 -10.81 14.96 11.34
C ASN A 36 -10.16 13.60 11.64
N TYR A 37 -10.87 12.74 12.39
CA TYR A 37 -10.42 11.38 12.65
C TYR A 37 -10.44 10.54 11.37
N SER A 38 -11.54 10.51 10.61
CA SER A 38 -11.62 9.71 9.39
C SER A 38 -10.68 10.23 8.30
N ILE A 39 -10.47 11.55 8.21
CA ILE A 39 -9.45 12.17 7.36
C ILE A 39 -8.05 11.69 7.76
N GLY A 40 -7.69 11.78 9.04
CA GLY A 40 -6.37 11.35 9.52
C GLY A 40 -6.10 9.86 9.29
N VAL A 41 -7.13 9.01 9.38
CA VAL A 41 -6.99 7.58 9.04
C VAL A 41 -6.70 7.41 7.55
N ILE A 42 -7.46 8.06 6.65
CA ILE A 42 -7.25 7.99 5.19
C ILE A 42 -5.84 8.50 4.81
N ASP A 43 -5.38 9.57 5.43
CA ASP A 43 -4.03 10.10 5.23
C ASP A 43 -2.96 9.09 5.66
N GLY A 44 -3.17 8.39 6.78
CA GLY A 44 -2.27 7.33 7.24
C GLY A 44 -2.16 6.15 6.26
N TYR A 45 -3.26 5.75 5.61
CA TYR A 45 -3.21 4.76 4.53
C TYR A 45 -2.42 5.27 3.32
N SER A 46 -2.57 6.54 2.96
CA SER A 46 -1.82 7.14 1.85
C SER A 46 -0.32 7.17 2.13
N GLN A 47 0.08 7.62 3.33
CA GLN A 47 1.49 7.61 3.76
C GLN A 47 2.09 6.20 3.79
N THR A 48 1.28 5.20 4.18
CA THR A 48 1.73 3.80 4.19
C THR A 48 2.01 3.31 2.77
N LEU A 49 1.13 3.64 1.82
CA LEU A 49 1.34 3.31 0.41
C LEU A 49 2.60 4.00 -0.11
N ASP A 50 2.77 5.31 0.11
CA ASP A 50 3.97 6.05 -0.32
C ASP A 50 5.27 5.46 0.24
N MET A 51 5.26 5.05 1.52
CA MET A 51 6.41 4.42 2.15
C MET A 51 6.74 3.08 1.47
N ILE A 52 5.74 2.24 1.20
CA ILE A 52 5.94 0.97 0.48
C ILE A 52 6.50 1.26 -0.91
N LYS A 53 5.98 2.28 -1.59
CA LYS A 53 6.45 2.67 -2.91
C LYS A 53 7.92 3.04 -2.91
N ASN A 54 8.31 3.94 -2.02
CA ASN A 54 9.69 4.36 -1.87
C ASN A 54 10.64 3.19 -1.53
N ASP A 55 10.22 2.23 -0.69
CA ASP A 55 11.03 1.05 -0.36
C ASP A 55 11.21 0.12 -1.57
N LEU A 56 10.13 -0.12 -2.34
CA LEU A 56 10.18 -0.95 -3.55
C LEU A 56 11.02 -0.30 -4.66
N ASP A 57 10.82 0.99 -4.93
CA ASP A 57 11.58 1.76 -5.91
C ASP A 57 13.08 1.74 -5.57
N SER A 58 13.43 1.91 -4.28
CA SER A 58 14.83 1.87 -3.81
C SER A 58 15.53 0.52 -4.05
N ARG A 59 14.75 -0.54 -4.24
CA ARG A 59 15.22 -1.91 -4.49
C ARG A 59 15.15 -2.29 -5.97
N GLY A 60 14.71 -1.37 -6.84
CA GLY A 60 14.60 -1.57 -8.27
C GLY A 60 13.36 -2.36 -8.72
N PHE A 61 12.32 -2.42 -7.89
CA PHE A 61 11.01 -2.93 -8.31
C PHE A 61 10.26 -1.81 -9.04
N ASP A 62 9.66 -2.14 -10.18
CA ASP A 62 8.77 -1.23 -10.88
C ASP A 62 7.33 -1.46 -10.39
N ILE A 63 6.76 -0.46 -9.73
CA ILE A 63 5.41 -0.53 -9.16
C ILE A 63 4.31 -0.56 -10.23
N SER A 64 4.61 -0.09 -11.44
CA SER A 64 3.68 -0.20 -12.56
C SER A 64 3.36 -1.66 -12.90
N ASP A 65 4.22 -2.61 -12.53
CA ASP A 65 3.99 -4.06 -12.66
C ASP A 65 2.96 -4.62 -11.66
N LEU A 66 2.53 -3.83 -10.66
CA LEU A 66 1.53 -4.26 -9.68
C LEU A 66 0.09 -4.30 -10.23
N ASN A 67 -0.13 -3.98 -11.52
CA ASN A 67 -1.45 -3.88 -12.16
C ASN A 67 -2.42 -2.91 -11.45
N LEU A 68 -1.86 -1.95 -10.75
CA LEU A 68 -2.57 -0.86 -10.11
C LEU A 68 -2.02 0.39 -10.75
N SER A 69 -2.88 1.29 -11.25
CA SER A 69 -2.35 2.49 -11.88
C SER A 69 -1.67 3.36 -10.82
N ASP A 70 -0.44 3.78 -11.09
CA ASP A 70 0.33 4.66 -10.20
C ASP A 70 -0.46 5.92 -9.82
N GLU A 71 -1.31 6.40 -10.74
CA GLU A 71 -2.18 7.56 -10.56
C GLU A 71 -3.34 7.34 -9.58
N GLU A 72 -3.79 6.10 -9.35
CA GLU A 72 -4.92 5.81 -8.44
C GLU A 72 -4.47 5.60 -6.99
N ILE A 73 -3.23 5.13 -6.77
CA ILE A 73 -2.76 4.72 -5.44
C ILE A 73 -1.92 5.80 -4.75
N PHE A 74 -1.02 6.46 -5.49
CA PHE A 74 0.03 7.34 -4.97
C PHE A 74 -0.18 8.83 -5.29
N ASN A 75 -1.34 9.19 -5.85
CA ASN A 75 -1.85 10.57 -5.92
C ASN A 75 -3.04 10.75 -4.95
#